data_AF-A0A9E3N3L8-F1
#
_entry.id   AF-A0A9E3N3L8-F1
#
_cell.length_a   1.000
_cell.length_b   1.000
_cell.length_c   1.000
_cell.angle_alpha   90.00
_cell.angle_beta   90.00
_cell.angle_gamma   90.00
#
_symmetry.space_group_name_H-M   'P 1'
#
loop_
_entity.id
_entity.type
_entity.pdbx_description
1 polymer ?
#
loop_
_entity_poly.entity_id
_entity_poly.type
_entity_poly.pdbx_seq_one_letter_code
_entity_poly.pdbx_strand_id
1 'polypeptide(L)'
;MQMHVARRLSEAIGSWLHFEFCCHRAGLFSESSLKAAVGSVLSTFPTSTKGARVYADFAHEALNPMAKRGRKREVDFALALAGKGIPKRNARIVVEAKWADSSHCTCESIFQDLLRLAEIKRADPDTICIFILAGPHRELSSRLRDMPFKSSGKRNTGIAASGAEKRLTLDPSMVEHRHAFGKTIKDWAAAGFTIPESFVCRAHGLHPRQTDGGTVDFQSIAWELTQVSGNALNPARW
;
A
#
# COMPACT_ATOMS: atom_id res chain seq x y z
N MET A 1 19.58 12.04 -12.14
CA MET A 1 18.65 11.99 -11.00
C MET A 1 17.89 10.67 -11.06
N GLN A 2 18.06 9.78 -10.08
CA GLN A 2 17.36 8.50 -10.05
C GLN A 2 15.89 8.73 -9.64
N MET A 3 14.94 8.20 -10.42
CA MET A 3 13.52 8.31 -10.11
C MET A 3 13.17 7.43 -8.90
N HIS A 4 12.39 7.95 -7.94
CA HIS A 4 11.89 7.18 -6.78
C HIS A 4 11.02 5.99 -7.25
N VAL A 5 11.11 4.86 -6.54
CA VAL A 5 10.37 3.62 -6.87
C VAL A 5 8.86 3.84 -6.90
N ALA A 6 8.31 4.44 -5.83
CA ALA A 6 6.88 4.74 -5.74
C ALA A 6 6.39 5.69 -6.83
N ARG A 7 7.21 6.70 -7.18
CA ARG A 7 6.93 7.60 -8.32
C ARG A 7 6.87 6.82 -9.64
N ARG A 8 7.88 5.99 -9.92
CA ARG A 8 7.93 5.19 -11.15
C ARG A 8 6.73 4.24 -11.26
N LEU A 9 6.31 3.62 -10.15
CA LEU A 9 5.12 2.78 -10.12
C LEU A 9 3.85 3.58 -10.39
N SER A 10 3.65 4.71 -9.69
CA SER A 10 2.48 5.58 -9.92
C SER A 10 2.39 6.04 -11.38
N GLU A 11 3.49 6.53 -11.95
CA GLU A 11 3.54 7.03 -13.32
C GLU A 11 3.32 5.93 -14.36
N ALA A 12 3.98 4.78 -14.20
CA ALA A 12 3.85 3.67 -15.14
C ALA A 12 2.45 3.06 -15.12
N ILE A 13 1.86 2.85 -13.94
CA ILE A 13 0.51 2.28 -13.81
C ILE A 13 -0.56 3.26 -14.30
N GLY A 14 -0.46 4.54 -13.94
CA GLY A 14 -1.37 5.55 -14.47
C GLY A 14 -1.32 5.65 -16.00
N SER A 15 -0.11 5.59 -16.58
CA SER A 15 0.06 5.62 -18.04
C SER A 15 -0.45 4.35 -18.71
N TRP A 16 -0.28 3.18 -18.08
CA TRP A 16 -0.84 1.91 -18.57
C TRP A 16 -2.38 1.95 -18.57
N LEU A 17 -3.00 2.43 -17.49
CA LEU A 17 -4.46 2.59 -17.43
C LEU A 17 -4.97 3.53 -18.53
N HIS A 18 -4.28 4.64 -18.76
CA HIS A 18 -4.64 5.57 -19.82
C HIS A 18 -4.50 4.93 -21.21
N PHE A 19 -3.41 4.19 -21.46
CA PHE A 19 -3.21 3.46 -22.71
C PHE A 19 -4.32 2.44 -22.97
N GLU A 20 -4.62 1.56 -22.01
CA GLU A 20 -5.67 0.55 -22.15
C GLU A 20 -7.06 1.18 -22.32
N PHE A 21 -7.32 2.33 -21.68
CA PHE A 21 -8.54 3.11 -21.87
C PHE A 21 -8.65 3.62 -23.32
N CYS A 22 -7.59 4.22 -23.87
CA CYS A 22 -7.53 4.67 -25.26
C CYS A 22 -7.67 3.51 -26.26
N CYS A 23 -7.31 2.28 -25.86
CA CYS A 23 -7.55 1.07 -26.64
C CYS A 23 -8.97 0.49 -26.45
N HIS A 24 -9.89 1.22 -25.80
CA HIS A 24 -11.26 0.80 -25.50
C HIS A 24 -11.36 -0.49 -24.64
N ARG A 25 -10.38 -0.74 -23.76
CA ARG A 25 -10.33 -1.93 -22.89
C ARG A 25 -10.67 -1.64 -21.44
N ALA A 26 -11.30 -0.50 -21.16
CA ALA A 26 -11.68 -0.10 -19.81
C ALA A 26 -12.55 -1.12 -19.07
N GLY A 27 -13.41 -1.85 -19.81
CA GLY A 27 -14.25 -2.93 -19.26
C GLY A 27 -13.48 -4.15 -18.74
N LEU A 28 -12.18 -4.24 -19.00
CA LEU A 28 -11.31 -5.30 -18.48
C LEU A 28 -10.61 -4.90 -17.17
N PHE A 29 -10.76 -3.64 -16.74
CA PHE A 29 -10.12 -3.17 -15.53
C PHE A 29 -10.71 -3.83 -14.28
N SER A 30 -9.80 -4.31 -13.44
CA SER A 30 -10.08 -4.98 -12.19
C SER A 30 -8.86 -4.91 -11.28
N GLU A 31 -9.00 -5.34 -10.03
CA GLU A 31 -7.84 -5.52 -9.15
C GLU A 31 -6.82 -6.52 -9.74
N SER A 32 -7.28 -7.58 -10.41
CA SER A 32 -6.39 -8.56 -11.05
C SER A 32 -5.60 -7.96 -12.22
N SER A 33 -6.24 -7.16 -13.08
CA SER A 33 -5.52 -6.49 -14.18
C SER A 33 -4.55 -5.44 -13.66
N LEU A 34 -4.91 -4.70 -12.60
CA LEU A 34 -4.01 -3.78 -11.90
C LEU A 34 -2.77 -4.53 -11.37
N LYS A 35 -2.97 -5.65 -10.67
CA LYS A 35 -1.88 -6.47 -10.14
C LYS A 35 -0.96 -6.98 -11.25
N ALA A 36 -1.51 -7.40 -12.39
CA ALA A 36 -0.70 -7.79 -13.54
C ALA A 36 0.22 -6.64 -14.01
N ALA A 37 -0.33 -5.42 -14.17
CA ALA A 37 0.45 -4.25 -14.54
C ALA A 37 1.53 -3.90 -13.50
N VAL A 38 1.21 -3.96 -12.21
CA VAL A 38 2.17 -3.75 -11.12
C VAL A 38 3.31 -4.75 -11.18
N GLY A 39 3.01 -6.05 -11.36
CA GLY A 39 4.01 -7.09 -11.50
C GLY A 39 4.94 -6.87 -12.70
N SER A 40 4.38 -6.46 -13.85
CA SER A 40 5.16 -6.12 -15.05
C SER A 40 6.11 -4.95 -14.79
N VAL A 41 5.63 -3.85 -14.19
CA VAL A 41 6.48 -2.70 -13.88
C VAL A 41 7.55 -3.07 -12.85
N LEU A 42 7.20 -3.79 -11.78
CA LEU A 42 8.14 -4.24 -10.76
C LEU A 42 9.28 -5.10 -11.34
N SER A 43 8.97 -5.91 -12.35
CA SER A 43 9.96 -6.78 -13.01
C SER A 43 11.01 -6.01 -13.80
N THR A 44 10.78 -4.71 -14.07
CA THR A 44 11.73 -3.83 -14.78
C THR A 44 12.65 -3.06 -13.83
N PHE A 45 12.55 -3.25 -12.51
CA PHE A 45 13.48 -2.63 -11.58
C PHE A 45 14.83 -3.36 -11.62
N PRO A 46 15.97 -2.63 -11.73
CA PRO A 46 17.29 -3.25 -11.77
C PRO A 46 17.51 -4.12 -10.53
N THR A 47 18.09 -5.30 -10.65
CA THR A 47 18.44 -6.17 -9.53
C THR A 47 19.96 -6.29 -9.41
N SER A 48 20.51 -5.87 -8.27
CA SER A 48 21.93 -6.07 -7.96
C SER A 48 22.21 -7.48 -7.45
N THR A 49 21.20 -8.14 -6.88
CA THR A 49 21.30 -9.50 -6.35
C THR A 49 20.95 -10.51 -7.43
N LYS A 50 21.91 -11.35 -7.82
CA LYS A 50 21.71 -12.44 -8.78
C LYS A 50 20.59 -13.37 -8.29
N GLY A 51 19.60 -13.63 -9.14
CA GLY A 51 18.46 -14.49 -8.83
C GLY A 51 17.29 -13.80 -8.12
N ALA A 52 17.42 -12.51 -7.75
CA ALA A 52 16.28 -11.74 -7.28
C ALA A 52 15.28 -11.50 -8.42
N ARG A 53 13.99 -11.67 -8.12
CA ARG A 53 12.88 -11.49 -9.06
C ARG A 53 11.61 -11.10 -8.32
N VAL A 54 10.59 -10.72 -9.07
CA VAL A 54 9.27 -10.41 -8.52
C VAL A 54 8.55 -11.72 -8.20
N TYR A 55 7.98 -11.79 -7.01
CA TYR A 55 7.09 -12.85 -6.55
C TYR A 55 5.74 -12.24 -6.22
N ALA A 56 4.67 -12.83 -6.76
CA ALA A 56 3.31 -12.56 -6.30
C ALA A 56 3.01 -13.31 -5.00
N ASP A 57 2.00 -12.86 -4.25
CA ASP A 57 1.49 -13.51 -3.03
C ASP A 57 2.63 -13.86 -2.05
N PHE A 58 3.50 -12.89 -1.78
CA PHE A 58 4.73 -13.13 -1.03
C PHE A 58 4.46 -13.22 0.47
N ALA A 59 4.47 -14.44 1.01
CA ALA A 59 4.31 -14.67 2.45
C ALA A 59 5.55 -14.25 3.27
N HIS A 60 5.75 -12.94 3.45
CA HIS A 60 6.82 -12.40 4.28
C HIS A 60 6.73 -12.92 5.71
N GLU A 61 7.86 -13.25 6.34
CA GLU A 61 7.86 -13.83 7.69
C GLU A 61 7.26 -12.90 8.75
N ALA A 62 7.52 -11.60 8.65
CA ALA A 62 6.93 -10.58 9.54
C ALA A 62 5.39 -10.56 9.52
N LEU A 63 4.76 -11.05 8.45
CA LEU A 63 3.29 -11.14 8.36
C LEU A 63 2.71 -12.39 9.02
N ASN A 64 3.55 -13.28 9.56
CA ASN A 64 3.11 -14.56 10.08
C ASN A 64 3.75 -14.81 11.47
N PRO A 65 3.54 -13.92 12.46
CA PRO A 65 4.20 -13.99 13.78
C PRO A 65 3.81 -15.25 14.57
N MET A 66 2.61 -15.76 14.35
CA MET A 66 2.19 -17.07 14.83
C MET A 66 2.25 -18.07 13.69
N ALA A 67 3.05 -19.13 13.85
CA ALA A 67 3.08 -20.26 12.94
C ALA A 67 1.75 -21.04 13.01
N LYS A 68 0.74 -20.58 12.28
CA LYS A 68 -0.57 -21.23 12.16
C LYS A 68 -0.63 -22.09 10.91
N ARG A 69 -1.34 -23.21 11.01
CA ARG A 69 -1.69 -24.06 9.87
C ARG A 69 -2.73 -23.33 9.01
N GLY A 70 -2.58 -23.38 7.68
CA GLY A 70 -3.49 -22.74 6.73
C GLY A 70 -2.79 -21.79 5.77
N ARG A 71 -3.58 -20.97 5.06
CA ARG A 71 -3.05 -19.95 4.14
C ARG A 71 -2.31 -18.89 4.96
N LYS A 72 -1.08 -18.58 4.52
CA LYS A 72 -0.26 -17.54 5.13
C LYS A 72 -0.77 -16.16 4.74
N ARG A 73 -0.52 -15.16 5.58
CA ARG A 73 -0.69 -13.76 5.18
C ARG A 73 0.43 -13.39 4.22
N GLU A 74 0.05 -12.71 3.16
CA GLU A 74 0.87 -12.42 1.99
C GLU A 74 0.74 -10.92 1.67
N VAL A 75 1.76 -10.37 1.02
CA VAL A 75 1.68 -9.10 0.29
C VAL A 75 1.49 -9.40 -1.20
N ASP A 76 0.85 -8.49 -1.93
CA ASP A 76 0.60 -8.70 -3.36
C ASP A 76 1.88 -8.98 -4.14
N PHE A 77 2.95 -8.22 -3.91
CA PHE A 77 4.23 -8.42 -4.58
C PHE A 77 5.44 -8.17 -3.70
N ALA A 78 6.51 -8.93 -3.94
CA ALA A 78 7.84 -8.64 -3.43
C ALA A 78 8.91 -8.82 -4.51
N LEU A 79 9.81 -7.84 -4.65
CA LEU A 79 11.08 -8.01 -5.36
C LEU A 79 12.11 -8.50 -4.35
N ALA A 80 12.40 -9.80 -4.39
CA ALA A 80 13.24 -10.44 -3.37
C ALA A 80 14.11 -11.54 -3.99
N LEU A 81 15.14 -11.94 -3.26
CA LEU A 81 15.75 -13.25 -3.44
C LEU A 81 14.93 -14.25 -2.63
N ALA A 82 14.34 -15.25 -3.28
CA ALA A 82 13.57 -16.28 -2.61
C ALA A 82 13.79 -17.65 -3.28
N GLY A 83 13.53 -18.71 -2.54
CA GLY A 83 13.77 -20.09 -2.96
C GLY A 83 13.62 -21.06 -1.80
N LYS A 84 13.70 -22.36 -2.08
CA LYS A 84 13.64 -23.39 -1.02
C LYS A 84 14.78 -23.18 -0.03
N GLY A 85 14.47 -23.06 1.26
CA GLY A 85 15.45 -22.86 2.33
C GLY A 85 15.94 -21.41 2.49
N ILE A 86 15.44 -20.46 1.69
CA ILE A 86 15.76 -19.03 1.84
C ILE A 86 14.68 -18.37 2.72
N PRO A 87 15.06 -17.68 3.81
CA PRO A 87 14.11 -16.92 4.62
C PRO A 87 13.33 -15.91 3.78
N LYS A 88 12.03 -15.77 4.02
CA LYS A 88 11.18 -14.79 3.32
C LYS A 88 11.28 -13.44 4.02
N ARG A 89 12.46 -12.85 3.93
CA ARG A 89 12.93 -11.62 4.59
C ARG A 89 13.74 -10.75 3.64
N ASN A 90 13.97 -9.51 4.04
CA ASN A 90 14.85 -8.54 3.37
C ASN A 90 14.53 -8.40 1.88
N ALA A 91 13.23 -8.40 1.56
CA ALA A 91 12.78 -8.05 0.23
C ALA A 91 13.25 -6.61 -0.07
N ARG A 92 13.68 -6.36 -1.30
CA ARG A 92 14.13 -5.01 -1.68
C ARG A 92 12.95 -4.05 -1.80
N ILE A 93 11.88 -4.52 -2.45
CA ILE A 93 10.64 -3.77 -2.65
C ILE A 93 9.49 -4.69 -2.29
N VAL A 94 8.52 -4.18 -1.56
CA VAL A 94 7.24 -4.83 -1.29
C VAL A 94 6.12 -3.89 -1.70
N VAL A 95 5.10 -4.43 -2.36
CA VAL A 95 3.96 -3.66 -2.86
C VAL A 95 2.65 -4.31 -2.45
N GLU A 96 1.71 -3.47 -2.00
CA GLU A 96 0.28 -3.75 -1.93
C GLU A 96 -0.44 -2.87 -2.96
N ALA A 97 -1.39 -3.41 -3.69
CA ALA A 97 -2.11 -2.71 -4.75
C ALA A 97 -3.62 -2.89 -4.60
N LYS A 98 -4.36 -1.78 -4.66
CA LYS A 98 -5.82 -1.79 -4.55
C LYS A 98 -6.50 -1.05 -5.68
N TRP A 99 -7.60 -1.62 -6.16
CA TRP A 99 -8.50 -1.01 -7.13
C TRP A 99 -9.58 -0.18 -6.43
N ALA A 100 -9.67 1.11 -6.75
CA ALA A 100 -10.56 2.05 -6.05
C ALA A 100 -12.05 1.76 -6.26
N ASP A 101 -12.42 1.29 -7.45
CA ASP A 101 -13.78 0.93 -7.84
C ASP A 101 -14.09 -0.55 -7.55
N SER A 102 -13.71 -0.98 -6.35
CA SER A 102 -14.02 -2.31 -5.81
C SER A 102 -14.89 -2.14 -4.57
N SER A 103 -15.91 -2.98 -4.42
CA SER A 103 -16.72 -3.06 -3.20
C SER A 103 -15.87 -3.44 -1.98
N HIS A 104 -14.73 -4.10 -2.20
CA HIS A 104 -13.76 -4.44 -1.17
C HIS A 104 -12.75 -3.33 -0.88
N CYS A 105 -12.76 -2.22 -1.64
CA CYS A 105 -11.89 -1.06 -1.39
C CYS A 105 -12.45 -0.15 -0.29
N THR A 106 -12.51 -0.68 0.92
CA THR A 106 -12.96 0.04 2.13
C THR A 106 -11.78 0.63 2.89
N CYS A 107 -12.05 1.63 3.75
CA CYS A 107 -11.04 2.22 4.65
C CYS A 107 -10.36 1.14 5.51
N GLU A 108 -11.13 0.17 6.01
CA GLU A 108 -10.64 -0.97 6.81
C GLU A 108 -9.63 -1.81 6.01
N SER A 109 -9.96 -2.13 4.74
CA SER A 109 -9.11 -2.94 3.88
C SER A 109 -7.83 -2.22 3.47
N ILE A 110 -7.90 -0.91 3.21
CA ILE A 110 -6.73 -0.08 2.88
C ILE A 110 -5.81 0.01 4.09
N PHE A 111 -6.39 0.24 5.27
CA PHE A 111 -5.64 0.28 6.51
C PHE A 111 -4.97 -1.07 6.83
N GLN A 112 -5.65 -2.18 6.55
CA GLN A 112 -5.06 -3.52 6.68
C GLN A 112 -3.83 -3.69 5.77
N ASP A 113 -3.88 -3.22 4.52
CA ASP A 113 -2.74 -3.29 3.61
C ASP A 113 -1.58 -2.42 4.09
N LEU A 114 -1.87 -1.20 4.57
CA LEU A 114 -0.85 -0.33 5.18
C LEU A 114 -0.22 -0.95 6.43
N LEU A 115 -0.99 -1.67 7.26
CA LEU A 115 -0.44 -2.40 8.40
C LEU A 115 0.46 -3.55 7.96
N ARG A 116 0.15 -4.28 6.87
CA ARG A 116 1.06 -5.31 6.33
C ARG A 116 2.40 -4.69 5.96
N LEU A 117 2.36 -3.56 5.26
CA LEU A 117 3.57 -2.82 4.89
C LEU A 117 4.31 -2.28 6.12
N ALA A 118 3.60 -1.78 7.13
CA ALA A 118 4.22 -1.24 8.34
C ALA A 118 4.93 -2.33 9.15
N GLU A 119 4.35 -3.52 9.26
CA GLU A 119 4.98 -4.66 9.92
C GLU A 119 6.26 -5.08 9.21
N ILE A 120 6.23 -5.17 7.88
CA ILE A 120 7.42 -5.49 7.08
C ILE A 120 8.48 -4.42 7.25
N LYS A 121 8.13 -3.14 7.11
CA LYS A 121 9.06 -2.02 7.26
C LYS A 121 9.69 -1.97 8.65
N ARG A 122 8.95 -2.35 9.70
CA ARG A 122 9.50 -2.40 11.06
C ARG A 122 10.45 -3.57 11.25
N ALA A 123 10.15 -4.73 10.66
CA ALA A 123 10.98 -5.91 10.78
C ALA A 123 12.26 -5.79 9.95
N ASP A 124 12.16 -5.22 8.75
CA ASP A 124 13.22 -5.09 7.77
C ASP A 124 13.29 -3.60 7.30
N PRO A 125 13.98 -2.71 8.07
CA PRO A 125 13.95 -1.25 7.86
C PRO A 125 14.42 -0.76 6.48
N ASP A 126 15.24 -1.55 5.79
CA ASP A 126 15.77 -1.21 4.47
C ASP A 126 14.82 -1.56 3.32
N THR A 127 13.75 -2.33 3.58
CA THR A 127 12.75 -2.67 2.56
C THR A 127 11.97 -1.42 2.14
N ILE A 128 11.85 -1.21 0.82
CA ILE A 128 11.00 -0.17 0.25
C ILE A 128 9.55 -0.71 0.23
N CYS A 129 8.70 -0.18 1.09
CA CYS A 129 7.31 -0.63 1.24
C CYS A 129 6.36 0.37 0.57
N ILE A 130 5.56 -0.10 -0.39
CA ILE A 130 4.74 0.78 -1.24
C ILE A 130 3.29 0.31 -1.25
N PHE A 131 2.38 1.24 -1.02
CA PHE A 131 0.95 1.04 -1.27
C PHE A 131 0.55 1.76 -2.55
N ILE A 132 -0.19 1.10 -3.43
CA ILE A 132 -0.72 1.67 -4.68
C ILE A 132 -2.25 1.67 -4.62
N LEU A 133 -2.86 2.82 -4.91
CA LEU A 133 -4.29 2.93 -5.18
C LEU A 133 -4.47 3.42 -6.61
N ALA A 134 -5.27 2.69 -7.39
CA ALA A 134 -5.56 3.08 -8.77
C ALA A 134 -7.03 2.79 -9.11
N GLY A 135 -7.59 3.53 -10.06
CA GLY A 135 -9.01 3.40 -10.41
C GLY A 135 -9.56 4.55 -11.21
N PRO A 136 -10.88 4.54 -11.47
CA PRO A 136 -11.59 5.68 -12.02
C PRO A 136 -11.35 6.92 -11.16
N HIS A 137 -11.15 8.08 -11.79
CA HIS A 137 -10.86 9.33 -11.11
C HIS A 137 -11.88 9.68 -10.01
N ARG A 138 -13.18 9.45 -10.28
CA ARG A 138 -14.26 9.74 -9.33
C ARG A 138 -14.15 8.90 -8.06
N GLU A 139 -13.98 7.59 -8.21
CA GLU A 139 -13.84 6.66 -7.09
C GLU A 139 -12.57 6.95 -6.29
N LEU A 140 -11.45 7.14 -6.99
CA LEU A 140 -10.18 7.43 -6.36
C LEU A 140 -10.23 8.77 -5.58
N SER A 141 -10.82 9.82 -6.17
CA SER A 141 -11.02 11.10 -5.50
C SER A 141 -11.93 10.98 -4.27
N SER A 142 -12.94 10.10 -4.33
CA SER A 142 -13.78 9.81 -3.18
C SER A 142 -12.97 9.15 -2.06
N ARG A 143 -12.22 8.08 -2.36
CA ARG A 143 -11.37 7.38 -1.38
C ARG A 143 -10.33 8.28 -0.74
N LEU A 144 -9.70 9.18 -1.51
CA LEU A 144 -8.70 10.11 -0.98
C LEU A 144 -9.25 11.15 0.01
N ARG A 145 -10.57 11.33 0.10
CA ARG A 145 -11.22 12.20 1.10
C ARG A 145 -11.50 11.48 2.43
N ASP A 146 -11.38 10.15 2.46
CA ASP A 146 -11.63 9.31 3.62
C ASP A 146 -10.34 8.86 4.33
N MET A 147 -10.49 8.27 5.51
CA MET A 147 -9.37 7.61 6.20
C MET A 147 -8.84 6.43 5.37
N PRO A 148 -7.52 6.16 5.37
CA PRO A 148 -6.46 6.82 6.14
C PRO A 148 -5.86 8.06 5.46
N PHE A 149 -6.33 8.47 4.29
CA PHE A 149 -5.76 9.58 3.54
C PHE A 149 -6.17 10.94 4.08
N LYS A 150 -7.36 11.04 4.67
CA LYS A 150 -7.86 12.28 5.28
C LYS A 150 -6.94 12.77 6.42
N SER A 151 -6.29 13.90 6.21
CA SER A 151 -5.63 14.65 7.30
C SER A 151 -6.57 15.75 7.79
N SER A 152 -7.09 15.62 9.00
CA SER A 152 -7.86 16.69 9.66
C SER A 152 -6.93 17.80 10.16
N GLY A 153 -7.48 18.93 10.63
CA GLY A 153 -6.69 20.04 11.19
C GLY A 153 -5.83 19.65 12.41
N LYS A 154 -6.09 18.50 13.04
CA LYS A 154 -5.20 17.91 14.04
C LYS A 154 -3.99 17.25 13.36
N ARG A 155 -2.79 17.51 13.90
CA ARG A 155 -1.54 16.91 13.40
C ARG A 155 -1.62 15.39 13.44
N ASN A 156 -0.98 14.76 12.47
CA ASN A 156 -0.75 13.31 12.39
C ASN A 156 -2.02 12.43 12.31
N THR A 157 -3.10 12.91 11.71
CA THR A 157 -4.38 12.16 11.65
C THR A 157 -4.59 11.36 10.38
N GLY A 158 -3.69 11.46 9.41
CA GLY A 158 -3.79 10.76 8.13
C GLY A 158 -2.55 10.95 7.28
N ILE A 159 -2.45 10.16 6.22
CA ILE A 159 -1.25 10.11 5.37
C ILE A 159 -1.29 11.08 4.17
N ALA A 160 -2.41 11.77 3.95
CA ALA A 160 -2.66 12.67 2.83
C ALA A 160 -2.40 12.04 1.45
N ALA A 161 -2.63 12.81 0.39
CA ALA A 161 -2.35 12.45 -1.00
C ALA A 161 -1.28 13.36 -1.63
N SER A 162 -0.55 14.12 -0.81
CA SER A 162 0.42 15.12 -1.26
C SER A 162 1.86 14.66 -1.05
N GLY A 163 2.79 15.26 -1.81
CA GLY A 163 4.21 14.86 -1.85
C GLY A 163 5.00 15.04 -0.56
N ALA A 164 4.42 15.67 0.46
CA ALA A 164 5.06 15.84 1.75
C ALA A 164 4.93 14.55 2.58
N GLU A 165 5.92 14.30 3.45
CA GLU A 165 5.79 13.25 4.45
C GLU A 165 4.67 13.58 5.43
N LYS A 166 3.85 12.57 5.72
CA LYS A 166 2.75 12.67 6.67
C LYS A 166 2.74 11.46 7.57
N ARG A 167 2.56 11.73 8.86
CA ARG A 167 2.42 10.71 9.89
C ARG A 167 0.94 10.42 10.12
N LEU A 168 0.58 9.15 10.23
CA LEU A 168 -0.65 8.73 10.88
C LEU A 168 -0.28 8.21 12.28
N THR A 169 -0.75 8.90 13.31
CA THR A 169 -0.71 8.44 14.70
C THR A 169 -2.10 7.92 15.06
N LEU A 170 -2.18 6.64 15.41
CA LEU A 170 -3.42 5.97 15.72
C LEU A 170 -3.96 6.49 17.06
N ASP A 171 -5.13 7.11 17.03
CA ASP A 171 -5.74 7.79 18.18
C ASP A 171 -7.16 7.24 18.46
N PRO A 172 -7.34 6.42 19.51
CA PRO A 172 -8.65 5.87 19.87
C PRO A 172 -9.62 6.92 20.41
N SER A 173 -9.16 8.13 20.75
CA SER A 173 -10.07 9.23 21.16
C SER A 173 -10.83 9.81 19.97
N MET A 174 -10.31 9.67 18.74
CA MET A 174 -10.95 10.14 17.52
C MET A 174 -12.01 9.16 17.01
N VAL A 175 -13.24 9.65 16.83
CA VAL A 175 -14.37 8.87 16.30
C VAL A 175 -14.04 8.28 14.93
N GLU A 176 -13.45 9.09 14.03
CA GLU A 176 -13.08 8.67 12.68
C GLU A 176 -12.08 7.52 12.69
N HIS A 177 -11.09 7.56 13.58
CA HIS A 177 -10.11 6.48 13.73
C HIS A 177 -10.75 5.22 14.29
N ARG A 178 -11.57 5.30 15.34
CA ARG A 178 -12.26 4.13 15.90
C ARG A 178 -13.09 3.43 14.83
N HIS A 179 -13.84 4.20 14.04
CA HIS A 179 -14.66 3.65 12.96
C HIS A 179 -13.82 3.04 11.83
N ALA A 180 -12.75 3.72 11.40
CA ALA A 180 -11.95 3.28 10.26
C ALA A 180 -10.97 2.13 10.58
N PHE A 181 -10.45 2.07 11.81
CA PHE A 181 -9.29 1.24 12.16
C PHE A 181 -9.56 0.25 13.31
N GLY A 182 -10.58 0.49 14.14
CA GLY A 182 -10.78 -0.24 15.39
C GLY A 182 -10.98 -1.74 15.21
N LYS A 183 -11.78 -2.14 14.21
CA LYS A 183 -11.96 -3.56 13.88
C LYS A 183 -10.66 -4.22 13.43
N THR A 184 -9.94 -3.61 12.48
CA THR A 184 -8.62 -4.11 12.02
C THR A 184 -7.64 -4.25 13.18
N ILE A 185 -7.59 -3.27 14.08
CA ILE A 185 -6.67 -3.29 15.23
C ILE A 185 -6.97 -4.48 16.15
N LYS A 186 -8.24 -4.74 16.45
CA LYS A 186 -8.64 -5.89 17.27
C LYS A 186 -8.30 -7.22 16.58
N ASP A 187 -8.64 -7.33 15.30
CA ASP A 187 -8.41 -8.55 14.52
C ASP A 187 -6.91 -8.88 14.40
N TRP A 188 -6.07 -7.86 14.25
CA TRP A 188 -4.62 -8.00 14.16
C TRP A 188 -3.98 -8.31 15.51
N ALA A 189 -4.40 -7.63 16.58
CA ALA A 189 -3.93 -7.95 17.93
C ALA A 189 -4.27 -9.39 18.31
N ALA A 190 -5.48 -9.86 18.02
CA ALA A 190 -5.89 -11.25 18.21
C ALA A 190 -5.09 -12.24 17.32
N ALA A 191 -4.60 -11.77 16.18
CA ALA A 191 -3.69 -12.52 15.31
C ALA A 191 -2.22 -12.46 15.75
N GLY A 192 -1.91 -11.87 16.91
CA GLY A 192 -0.58 -11.89 17.54
C GLY A 192 0.37 -10.82 17.01
N PHE A 193 -0.16 -9.79 16.34
CA PHE A 193 0.65 -8.68 15.88
C PHE A 193 0.82 -7.62 16.96
N THR A 194 2.03 -7.08 17.04
CA THR A 194 2.35 -5.90 17.85
C THR A 194 2.10 -4.65 17.01
N ILE A 195 0.90 -4.09 16.99
CA ILE A 195 0.58 -3.03 16.02
C ILE A 195 1.31 -1.72 16.37
N PRO A 196 2.00 -1.05 15.42
CA PRO A 196 2.72 0.19 15.69
C PRO A 196 1.76 1.35 15.99
N GLU A 197 2.12 2.24 16.93
CA GLU A 197 1.30 3.43 17.25
C GLU A 197 1.20 4.44 16.11
N SER A 198 2.19 4.47 15.21
CA SER A 198 2.22 5.38 14.07
C SER A 198 3.13 4.90 12.96
N PHE A 199 2.89 5.42 11.75
CA PHE A 199 3.78 5.30 10.61
C PHE A 199 3.76 6.58 9.76
N VAL A 200 4.80 6.78 8.97
CA VAL A 200 4.98 7.92 8.07
C VAL A 200 4.95 7.43 6.64
N CYS A 201 4.16 8.10 5.81
CA CYS A 201 4.12 7.86 4.38
C CYS A 201 4.51 9.12 3.62
N ARG A 202 5.09 8.92 2.44
CA ARG A 202 5.25 9.96 1.40
C ARG A 202 4.42 9.58 0.19
N ALA A 203 3.47 10.43 -0.20
CA ALA A 203 2.72 10.19 -1.43
C ALA A 203 3.56 10.60 -2.65
N HIS A 204 3.48 9.81 -3.71
CA HIS A 204 4.02 10.13 -5.02
C HIS A 204 2.80 10.30 -5.91
N GLY A 205 2.45 11.57 -6.11
CA GLY A 205 1.11 12.05 -6.45
C GLY A 205 0.44 11.41 -7.67
N LEU A 206 -0.80 11.84 -7.90
CA LEU A 206 -1.67 11.32 -8.93
C LEU A 206 -1.05 11.37 -10.32
N HIS A 207 -1.16 10.25 -11.03
CA HIS A 207 -0.75 10.16 -12.42
C HIS A 207 -1.75 9.34 -13.26
N PRO A 208 -2.08 9.77 -14.49
CA PRO A 208 -1.83 11.12 -14.98
C PRO A 208 -2.61 12.15 -14.16
N ARG A 209 -2.10 13.39 -14.06
CA ARG A 209 -2.83 14.47 -13.38
C ARG A 209 -4.05 14.85 -14.20
N GLN A 210 -5.13 15.23 -13.51
CA GLN A 210 -6.26 15.86 -14.20
C GLN A 210 -5.79 17.11 -14.93
N THR A 211 -6.26 17.26 -16.17
CA THR A 211 -6.23 18.55 -16.87
C THR A 211 -7.40 19.41 -16.38
N ASP A 212 -7.34 20.71 -16.58
CA ASP A 212 -8.44 21.63 -16.23
C ASP A 212 -9.78 21.25 -16.89
N GLY A 213 -9.75 20.59 -18.05
CA GLY A 213 -10.93 20.07 -18.75
C GLY A 213 -11.46 18.71 -18.26
N GLY A 214 -10.87 18.10 -17.24
CA GLY A 214 -11.35 16.81 -16.69
C GLY A 214 -11.19 15.60 -17.60
N THR A 215 -10.11 15.54 -18.39
CA THR A 215 -9.94 14.58 -19.50
C THR A 215 -9.38 13.21 -19.11
N VAL A 216 -9.02 13.00 -17.84
CA VAL A 216 -8.41 11.75 -17.39
C VAL A 216 -9.43 10.86 -16.68
N ASP A 217 -9.80 9.73 -17.27
CA ASP A 217 -10.79 8.85 -16.63
C ASP A 217 -10.20 7.96 -15.52
N PHE A 218 -8.92 7.60 -15.63
CA PHE A 218 -8.26 6.66 -14.73
C PHE A 218 -6.94 7.21 -14.21
N GLN A 219 -6.67 6.98 -12.93
CA GLN A 219 -5.47 7.48 -12.26
C GLN A 219 -4.87 6.43 -11.33
N SER A 220 -3.59 6.64 -11.00
CA SER A 220 -2.85 5.90 -9.98
C SER A 220 -2.15 6.88 -9.05
N ILE A 221 -1.98 6.47 -7.79
CA ILE A 221 -1.16 7.15 -6.79
C ILE A 221 -0.47 6.10 -5.92
N ALA A 222 0.75 6.38 -5.50
CA ALA A 222 1.52 5.48 -4.65
C ALA A 222 1.96 6.18 -3.36
N TRP A 223 2.07 5.43 -2.27
CA TRP A 223 2.63 5.88 -1.01
C TRP A 223 3.80 4.99 -0.63
N GLU A 224 4.94 5.60 -0.32
CA GLU A 224 6.08 4.91 0.28
C GLU A 224 5.99 5.05 1.80
N LEU A 225 6.04 3.94 2.54
CA LEU A 225 6.20 3.96 4.00
C LEU A 225 7.67 4.22 4.33
N THR A 226 7.95 5.40 4.86
CA THR A 226 9.32 5.86 5.14
C THR A 226 9.76 5.54 6.57
N GLN A 227 8.84 5.57 7.53
CA GLN A 227 9.12 5.29 8.95
C GLN A 227 7.95 4.58 9.62
N VAL A 228 8.24 3.74 10.62
CA VAL A 228 7.25 3.09 11.49
C VAL A 228 7.71 3.25 12.93
N SER A 229 6.79 3.52 13.86
CA SER A 229 7.14 3.64 15.28
C SER A 229 7.64 2.30 15.84
N GLY A 230 8.67 2.37 16.69
CA GLY A 230 9.11 1.24 17.50
C GLY A 230 8.15 0.93 18.66
N ASN A 231 7.29 1.88 19.04
CA ASN A 231 6.31 1.69 20.10
C ASN A 231 5.06 0.97 19.58
N ALA A 232 4.54 0.08 20.41
CA ALA A 232 3.28 -0.61 20.16
C ALA A 232 2.09 0.20 20.71
N LEU A 233 0.97 0.22 19.99
CA LEU A 233 -0.29 0.72 20.54
C LEU A 233 -0.86 -0.31 21.53
N ASN A 234 -1.65 0.17 22.51
CA ASN A 234 -2.42 -0.71 23.39
C ASN A 234 -3.79 -1.05 22.75
N PRO A 235 -4.03 -2.30 22.29
CA PRO A 235 -5.27 -2.65 21.60
C PRO A 235 -6.51 -2.57 22.49
N ALA A 236 -6.36 -2.65 23.82
CA ALA A 236 -7.49 -2.57 24.76
C ALA A 236 -8.16 -1.18 24.78
N ARG A 237 -7.54 -0.16 24.18
CA ARG A 237 -8.10 1.20 24.06
C ARG A 237 -8.99 1.38 22.82
N TRP A 238 -9.04 0.40 21.93
CA TRP A 238 -9.77 0.42 20.66
C TRP A 238 -11.02 -0.44 20.73
#